data_AF-A0A817N7D1-F1
#
_entry.id   AF-A0A817N7D1-F1
#
_cell.length_a   1.000
_cell.length_b   1.000
_cell.length_c   1.000
_cell.angle_alpha   90.00
_cell.angle_beta   90.00
_cell.angle_gamma   90.00
#
_symmetry.space_group_name_H-M   'P 1'
#
loop_
_entity.id
_entity.type
_entity.pdbx_description
1 polymer ?
#
loop_
_entity_poly.entity_id
_entity_poly.type
_entity_poly.pdbx_seq_one_letter_code
_entity_poly.pdbx_strand_id
1 'polypeptide(L)'
;EACRAGCVPIVPDRLVYTEIYPNEQHRYRTKTQLINKLKEYCLKPDYLRNKIEKQNTFQFEWDKNESIRQQYLQLFQNQLLNSNVTTTPN
;
A
#
# COMPACT_ATOMS: atom_id res chain seq x y z
N GLU A 1 5.12 -3.67 -5.62
CA GLU A 1 5.94 -3.69 -6.87
C GLU A 1 5.12 -3.79 -8.14
N ALA A 2 4.26 -4.81 -8.31
CA ALA A 2 3.42 -4.95 -9.51
C ALA A 2 2.62 -3.66 -9.82
N CYS A 3 2.01 -3.02 -8.82
CA CYS A 3 1.30 -1.76 -9.00
C CYS A 3 2.21 -0.60 -9.44
N ARG A 4 3.45 -0.55 -8.95
CA ARG A 4 4.47 0.42 -9.39
C ARG A 4 4.85 0.20 -10.86
N ALA A 5 4.83 -1.04 -11.32
CA ALA A 5 5.02 -1.39 -12.74
C ALA A 5 3.77 -1.15 -13.61
N GLY A 6 2.68 -0.61 -13.05
CA GLY A 6 1.45 -0.32 -13.77
C GLY A 6 0.43 -1.45 -13.83
N CYS A 7 0.67 -2.57 -13.13
CA CYS A 7 -0.30 -3.66 -13.02
C CYS A 7 -1.49 -3.26 -12.15
N VAL A 8 -2.68 -3.65 -12.58
CA VAL A 8 -3.93 -3.41 -11.84
C VAL A 8 -4.07 -4.46 -10.73
N PRO A 9 -4.24 -4.06 -9.46
CA PRO A 9 -4.33 -5.02 -8.36
C PRO A 9 -5.70 -5.72 -8.29
N ILE A 10 -5.65 -7.03 -8.05
CA ILE A 10 -6.77 -7.83 -7.54
C ILE A 10 -6.29 -8.47 -6.24
N VAL A 11 -6.80 -8.01 -5.11
CA VAL A 11 -6.32 -8.39 -3.77
C VAL A 11 -7.46 -8.83 -2.86
N PRO A 12 -7.21 -9.70 -1.87
CA PRO A 12 -8.25 -10.07 -0.93
C PRO A 12 -8.55 -8.92 0.04
N ASP A 13 -9.81 -8.79 0.48
CA ASP A 13 -10.24 -7.81 1.50
C ASP A 13 -9.73 -8.15 2.91
N ARG A 14 -9.10 -9.31 3.06
CA ARG A 14 -8.51 -9.83 4.31
C ARG A 14 -6.99 -9.62 4.36
N LEU A 15 -6.48 -8.66 3.59
CA LEU A 15 -5.08 -8.22 3.71
C LEU A 15 -4.84 -7.64 5.11
N VAL A 16 -3.61 -7.75 5.61
CA VAL A 16 -3.20 -7.11 6.87
C VAL A 16 -3.28 -5.58 6.77
N TYR A 17 -3.02 -5.04 5.57
CA TYR A 17 -3.02 -3.61 5.28
C TYR A 17 -4.00 -3.31 4.13
N THR A 18 -5.29 -3.36 4.41
CA THR A 18 -6.34 -3.07 3.42
C THR A 18 -6.35 -1.62 2.98
N GLU A 19 -5.90 -0.72 3.84
CA GLU A 19 -5.73 0.71 3.61
C GLU A 19 -4.72 1.03 2.50
N ILE A 20 -3.81 0.10 2.17
CA ILE A 20 -2.90 0.25 1.02
C ILE A 20 -3.68 0.22 -0.30
N TYR A 21 -4.83 -0.47 -0.34
CA TYR A 21 -5.68 -0.60 -1.52
C TYR A 21 -7.07 -0.05 -1.22
N PRO A 22 -7.25 1.27 -1.03
CA PRO A 22 -8.49 1.85 -0.52
C PRO A 22 -9.67 1.70 -1.49
N ASN A 23 -9.41 1.56 -2.80
CA ASN A 23 -10.45 1.35 -3.79
C ASN A 23 -10.98 -0.10 -3.75
N GLU A 24 -12.28 -0.25 -3.47
CA GLU A 24 -12.99 -1.53 -3.43
C GLU A 24 -12.95 -2.31 -4.74
N GLN A 25 -12.79 -1.63 -5.89
CA GLN A 25 -12.68 -2.29 -7.18
C GLN A 25 -11.46 -3.23 -7.28
N HIS A 26 -10.44 -3.00 -6.45
CA HIS A 26 -9.26 -3.86 -6.35
C HIS A 26 -9.46 -5.03 -5.38
N ARG A 27 -10.47 -4.98 -4.49
CA ARG A 27 -10.62 -5.94 -3.39
C ARG A 27 -11.67 -7.01 -3.68
N TYR A 28 -11.45 -8.23 -3.20
CA TYR A 28 -12.45 -9.30 -3.22
C TYR A 28 -12.58 -9.98 -1.86
N ARG A 29 -13.81 -10.35 -1.48
CA ARG A 29 -14.14 -11.08 -0.25
C ARG A 29 -14.40 -12.56 -0.50
N THR A 30 -15.05 -12.88 -1.62
CA THR A 30 -15.50 -14.24 -1.94
C THR A 30 -14.83 -14.79 -3.21
N LYS A 31 -14.81 -16.12 -3.34
CA LYS A 31 -14.32 -16.80 -4.55
C LYS A 31 -15.10 -16.37 -5.80
N THR A 32 -16.42 -16.20 -5.68
CA THR A 32 -17.26 -15.73 -6.78
C THR A 32 -16.88 -14.33 -7.23
N GLN A 33 -16.61 -13.40 -6.29
CA GLN A 33 -16.14 -12.06 -6.63
C GLN A 33 -14.79 -12.10 -7.36
N LEU A 34 -13.85 -12.92 -6.89
CA LEU A 34 -12.57 -13.12 -7.56
C LEU A 34 -12.75 -13.62 -8.99
N ILE A 35 -13.55 -14.67 -9.19
CA ILE A 35 -13.81 -15.24 -10.52
C ILE A 35 -14.43 -14.20 -11.44
N ASN A 36 -15.40 -13.43 -10.96
CA ASN A 36 -16.05 -12.40 -11.78
C ASN A 36 -15.08 -11.30 -12.20
N LYS A 37 -14.22 -10.83 -11.29
CA LYS A 37 -13.17 -9.85 -11.61
C LYS A 37 -12.18 -10.41 -12.64
N LEU A 38 -11.70 -11.64 -12.44
CA LEU A 38 -10.78 -12.28 -13.40
C LEU A 38 -11.40 -12.41 -14.78
N LYS A 39 -12.68 -12.84 -14.87
CA LYS A 39 -13.41 -12.89 -16.14
C LYS A 39 -13.50 -11.52 -16.79
N GLU A 40 -13.89 -10.49 -16.04
CA GLU A 40 -13.95 -9.13 -16.55
C GLU A 40 -12.60 -8.64 -17.07
N TYR A 41 -11.52 -8.96 -16.34
CA TYR A 41 -10.17 -8.55 -16.71
C TYR A 41 -9.72 -9.20 -18.01
N CYS A 42 -10.02 -10.49 -18.20
CA CYS A 42 -9.73 -11.20 -19.45
C CYS A 42 -10.59 -10.73 -20.63
N LEU A 43 -11.87 -10.43 -20.38
CA LEU A 43 -12.84 -10.07 -21.42
C LEU A 43 -12.77 -8.58 -21.83
N LYS A 44 -12.26 -7.70 -20.97
CA LYS A 44 -12.22 -6.25 -21.19
C LYS A 44 -10.83 -5.65 -20.92
N PRO A 45 -9.78 -6.06 -21.65
CA PRO A 45 -8.43 -5.56 -21.43
C PRO A 45 -8.30 -4.03 -21.63
N ASP A 46 -9.10 -3.42 -22.51
CA ASP A 46 -9.07 -1.98 -22.75
C ASP A 46 -9.62 -1.17 -21.57
N TYR A 47 -10.63 -1.72 -20.87
CA TYR A 47 -11.13 -1.11 -19.63
C TYR A 47 -10.03 -1.09 -18.57
N LEU A 48 -9.25 -2.16 -18.43
CA LEU A 48 -8.13 -2.22 -17.48
C LEU A 48 -6.99 -1.27 -17.83
N ARG A 49 -6.71 -1.07 -19.12
CA ARG A 49 -5.61 -0.19 -19.52
C ARG A 49 -5.94 1.27 -19.33
N ASN A 50 -7.18 1.65 -19.60
CA ASN A 50 -7.55 3.05 -19.83
C ASN A 50 -8.56 3.63 -18.83
N LYS A 51 -9.30 2.79 -18.10
CA LYS A 51 -10.46 3.24 -17.31
C LYS A 51 -10.40 2.87 -15.83
N ILE A 52 -9.80 1.73 -15.49
CA ILE A 52 -9.65 1.37 -14.08
C ILE A 52 -8.64 2.29 -13.40
N GLU A 53 -8.97 2.75 -12.20
CA GLU A 53 -8.07 3.56 -11.40
C GLU A 53 -6.86 2.72 -10.98
N LYS A 54 -5.64 3.18 -11.28
CA LYS A 54 -4.43 2.49 -10.85
C LYS A 54 -4.08 2.89 -9.42
N GLN A 55 -3.55 1.94 -8.66
CA GLN A 55 -3.10 2.22 -7.30
C GLN A 55 -1.98 3.27 -7.31
N ASN A 56 -2.20 4.38 -6.59
CA ASN A 56 -1.14 5.34 -6.34
C ASN A 56 -0.11 4.71 -5.39
N THR A 57 1.10 4.50 -5.90
CA THR A 57 2.21 3.91 -5.14
C THR A 57 3.16 4.93 -4.55
N PHE A 58 3.09 6.21 -4.95
CA PHE A 58 4.05 7.25 -4.56
C PHE A 58 4.16 7.42 -3.04
N GLN A 59 3.02 7.37 -2.35
CA GLN A 59 2.96 7.48 -0.88
C GLN A 59 3.67 6.32 -0.15
N PHE A 60 3.95 5.21 -0.82
CA PHE A 60 4.62 4.04 -0.26
C PHE A 60 6.07 3.89 -0.76
N GLU A 61 6.55 4.84 -1.59
CA GLU A 61 7.92 4.82 -2.10
C GLU A 61 8.87 5.47 -1.10
N TRP A 62 9.83 4.70 -0.59
CA TRP A 62 10.79 5.16 0.42
C TRP A 62 11.59 6.40 -0.03
N ASP A 63 12.14 6.36 -1.25
CA ASP A 63 13.01 7.42 -1.76
C ASP A 63 12.23 8.66 -2.23
N LYS A 64 10.93 8.51 -2.53
CA LYS A 64 10.11 9.61 -3.07
C LYS A 64 9.20 10.24 -2.03
N ASN A 65 8.85 9.52 -0.99
CA ASN A 65 8.07 10.04 0.12
C ASN A 65 9.03 10.52 1.23
N GLU A 66 9.60 11.71 1.06
CA GLU A 66 10.51 12.28 2.06
C GLU A 66 9.82 12.42 3.43
N SER A 67 8.50 12.66 3.46
CA SER A 67 7.74 12.76 4.70
C SER A 67 7.76 11.45 5.49
N ILE A 68 7.52 10.30 4.87
CA ILE A 68 7.56 9.01 5.58
C ILE A 68 8.98 8.72 6.08
N ARG A 69 10.00 8.99 5.25
CA ARG A 69 11.40 8.81 5.64
C ARG A 69 11.76 9.65 6.87
N GLN A 70 11.38 10.93 6.89
CA GLN A 70 11.63 11.82 8.03
C GLN A 70 10.89 11.38 9.29
N GLN A 71 9.63 10.94 9.17
CA GLN A 71 8.86 10.41 10.30
C GLN A 71 9.57 9.20 10.92
N TYR A 72 10.06 8.27 10.09
CA TYR A 72 10.80 7.11 10.57
C TYR A 72 12.13 7.52 11.25
N LEU A 73 12.90 8.44 10.65
CA LEU A 73 14.15 8.94 11.24
C LEU A 73 13.91 9.58 12.62
N GLN A 74 12.83 10.35 12.77
CA GLN A 74 12.46 10.98 14.03
C GLN A 74 12.16 9.96 15.13
N LEU A 75 11.52 8.82 14.80
CA LEU A 75 11.27 7.76 15.77
C LEU A 75 12.58 7.19 16.35
N PHE A 76 13.59 6.98 15.51
CA PHE A 76 14.90 6.50 15.97
C PHE A 76 15.65 7.55 16.80
N GLN A 77 15.61 8.83 16.40
CA GLN A 77 16.23 9.91 17.17
C GLN A 77 15.59 10.05 18.57
N ASN A 78 14.27 9.94 18.65
CA ASN A 78 13.54 10.00 19.92
C ASN A 78 13.89 8.80 20.82
N GLN A 79 14.11 7.60 20.27
CA GLN A 79 14.56 6.45 21.05
C GLN A 79 15.97 6.65 21.63
N LEU A 80 16.88 7.25 20.87
CA LEU A 80 18.24 7.57 21.33
C LEU A 80 18.24 8.66 22.41
N LEU A 81 17.38 9.67 22.29
CA LEU A 81 17.25 10.72 23.31
C LEU A 81 16.65 10.16 24.61
N ASN A 82 15.62 9.32 24.51
CA ASN A 82 14.95 8.75 25.68
C ASN A 82 15.82 7.74 26.45
N SER A 83 16.77 7.09 25.79
CA SER A 83 17.72 6.17 26.44
C SER A 83 18.85 6.88 27.20
N ASN A 84 19.17 8.12 26.85
CA ASN A 84 20.20 8.92 27.54
C ASN A 84 19.68 9.64 28.81
N VAL A 85 18.36 9.82 28.94
CA VAL A 85 17.74 10.46 30.11
C VAL A 85 17.64 9.51 31.31
N THR A 86 17.70 8.20 31.10
CA THR A 86 17.57 7.19 32.17
C THR A 86 18.89 6.93 32.92
N THR A 87 20.00 7.54 32.51
CA THR A 87 21.35 7.27 33.05
C THR A 87 21.93 8.35 33.97
N THR A 88 21.18 9.40 34.34
CA THR A 88 21.62 10.32 35.42
C THR A 88 21.27 9.73 36.79
N PRO A 89 22.23 9.28 37.62
CA PRO A 89 21.97 8.90 39.00
C PRO A 89 21.78 10.17 39.84
N ASN A 90 20.91 10.08 40.85
CA ASN A 90 20.79 11.06 41.95
C ASN A 90 22.08 11.18 42.76
#